data_AF-A0A0S8KE54-F1
#
_entry.id   AF-A0A0S8KE54-F1
#
_cell.length_a   1.000
_cell.length_b   1.000
_cell.length_c   1.000
_cell.angle_alpha   90.00
_cell.angle_beta   90.00
_cell.angle_gamma   90.00
#
_symmetry.space_group_name_H-M   'P 1'
#
loop_
_entity.id
_entity.type
_entity.pdbx_description
1 polymer ?
#
loop_
_entity_poly.entity_id
_entity_poly.type
_entity_poly.pdbx_seq_one_letter_code
_entity_poly.pdbx_strand_id
1 'polypeptide(L)'
;SDLLSDVLANSKEGNIWVTLQVHHNIVAVASMKDLAGIILVSGREPEQETIDKAEKENLVIMVTEMPTFELVGKLYSLGVTGM
;
A
#
# COMPACT_ATOMS: atom_id res chain seq x y z
N SER A 1 6.45 -13.07 -12.27
CA SER A 1 5.89 -12.65 -10.97
C SER A 1 5.08 -11.40 -11.24
N ASP A 2 3.79 -11.41 -10.94
CA ASP A 2 2.98 -10.20 -10.98
C ASP A 2 3.12 -9.46 -9.64
N LEU A 3 3.04 -8.13 -9.64
CA LEU A 3 3.28 -7.31 -8.45
C LEU A 3 2.32 -7.66 -7.30
N LEU A 4 1.06 -8.01 -7.61
CA LEU A 4 0.09 -8.43 -6.59
C LEU A 4 0.46 -9.78 -5.99
N SER A 5 0.90 -10.73 -6.82
CA SER A 5 1.32 -12.06 -6.36
C SER A 5 2.58 -12.01 -5.49
N ASP A 6 3.48 -11.07 -5.76
CA ASP A 6 4.70 -10.90 -4.97
C ASP A 6 4.38 -10.39 -3.56
N VAL A 7 3.50 -9.40 -3.44
CA VAL A 7 3.04 -8.87 -2.16
C VAL A 7 2.26 -9.93 -1.39
N LEU A 8 1.39 -10.69 -2.06
CA LEU A 8 0.69 -11.81 -1.44
C LEU A 8 1.63 -12.93 -0.99
N ALA A 9 2.78 -13.14 -1.64
CA ALA A 9 3.72 -14.17 -1.20
C ALA A 9 4.59 -13.70 -0.03
N ASN A 10 5.06 -12.45 -0.06
CA ASN A 10 6.17 -11.99 0.77
C ASN A 10 5.77 -11.07 1.93
N SER A 11 4.59 -10.45 1.91
CA SER A 11 4.16 -9.55 2.99
C SER A 11 3.70 -10.26 4.26
N LYS A 12 3.86 -9.55 5.38
CA LYS A 12 3.50 -9.96 6.73
C LYS A 12 2.51 -8.96 7.32
N GLU A 13 1.76 -9.44 8.31
CA GLU A 13 0.89 -8.62 9.15
C GLU A 13 1.63 -7.36 9.65
N GLY A 14 0.93 -6.23 9.61
CA GLY A 14 1.45 -4.94 10.07
C GLY A 14 2.44 -4.27 9.12
N ASN A 15 2.77 -4.85 7.96
CA ASN A 15 3.56 -4.13 6.97
C ASN A 15 2.76 -3.01 6.31
N ILE A 16 3.48 -2.01 5.80
CA ILE A 16 2.92 -0.95 4.98
C ILE A 16 3.34 -1.15 3.52
N TRP A 17 2.38 -1.03 2.60
CA TRP A 17 2.64 -1.27 1.19
C TRP A 17 2.70 0.05 0.42
N VAL A 18 3.85 0.36 -0.15
CA VAL A 18 4.05 1.51 -1.04
C VAL A 18 3.86 1.09 -2.49
N THR A 19 2.95 1.74 -3.23
CA THR A 19 2.62 1.36 -4.61
C THR A 19 2.11 2.52 -5.47
N LEU A 20 2.13 2.33 -6.80
CA LEU A 20 1.51 3.20 -7.80
C LEU A 20 0.14 2.70 -8.28
N GLN A 21 -0.25 1.48 -7.87
CA GLN A 21 -1.49 0.84 -8.26
C GLN A 21 -2.68 1.45 -7.51
N VAL A 22 -3.73 1.87 -8.22
CA VAL A 22 -4.88 2.59 -7.64
C VAL A 22 -6.18 1.80 -7.65
N HIS A 23 -6.18 0.61 -8.24
CA HIS A 23 -7.36 -0.24 -8.42
C HIS A 23 -7.66 -1.08 -7.17
N HIS A 24 -8.91 -1.51 -7.02
CA HIS A 24 -9.46 -2.22 -5.85
C HIS A 24 -8.74 -3.55 -5.48
N ASN A 25 -7.89 -4.07 -6.37
CA ASN A 25 -7.11 -5.29 -6.12
C ASN A 25 -6.05 -5.09 -5.04
N ILE A 26 -5.50 -3.88 -4.90
CA ILE A 26 -4.53 -3.59 -3.84
C ILE A 26 -5.15 -3.77 -2.45
N VAL A 27 -6.43 -3.38 -2.29
CA VAL A 27 -7.16 -3.50 -1.03
C VAL A 27 -7.40 -4.95 -0.67
N ALA A 28 -7.77 -5.79 -1.65
CA ALA A 28 -7.96 -7.22 -1.41
C ALA A 28 -6.67 -7.88 -0.91
N VAL A 29 -5.54 -7.64 -1.57
CA VAL A 29 -4.26 -8.24 -1.18
C VAL A 29 -3.82 -7.75 0.20
N ALA A 30 -3.97 -6.45 0.48
CA ALA A 30 -3.60 -5.87 1.74
C ALA A 30 -4.47 -6.37 2.92
N SER A 31 -5.79 -6.48 2.71
CA SER A 31 -6.72 -7.05 3.69
C SER A 31 -6.40 -8.51 3.97
N MET A 32 -6.18 -9.33 2.92
CA MET A 32 -5.82 -10.75 3.08
C MET A 32 -4.52 -11.01 3.86
N LYS A 33 -3.68 -10.00 4.01
CA LYS A 33 -2.38 -10.07 4.69
C LYS A 33 -2.31 -9.27 5.99
N ASP A 34 -3.44 -8.71 6.41
CA ASP A 34 -3.54 -7.87 7.60
C ASP A 34 -2.47 -6.76 7.59
N LEU A 35 -2.28 -6.12 6.43
CA LEU A 35 -1.33 -5.01 6.30
C LEU A 35 -1.82 -3.80 7.10
N ALA A 36 -0.88 -3.03 7.65
CA ALA A 36 -1.19 -1.80 8.37
C ALA A 36 -1.80 -0.71 7.47
N GLY A 37 -1.56 -0.78 6.16
CA GLY A 37 -2.15 0.12 5.18
C GLY A 37 -1.39 0.18 3.86
N ILE A 38 -1.87 1.04 2.98
CA ILE A 38 -1.32 1.28 1.64
C ILE A 38 -0.96 2.76 1.51
N ILE A 39 0.21 3.04 0.94
CA ILE A 39 0.61 4.40 0.52
C ILE A 39 0.71 4.45 -1.00
N LEU A 40 -0.12 5.31 -1.59
CA LEU A 40 -0.07 5.67 -3.00
C LEU A 40 0.87 6.86 -3.19
N VAL A 41 1.84 6.70 -4.09
CA VAL A 41 2.91 7.69 -4.33
C VAL A 41 2.68 8.48 -5.61
N SER A 42 3.42 9.57 -5.78
CA SER A 42 3.41 10.42 -6.98
C SER A 42 2.02 11.00 -7.31
N GLY A 43 1.25 11.38 -6.29
CA GLY A 43 -0.07 12.04 -6.45
C GLY A 43 -1.14 11.12 -7.04
N ARG A 44 -0.98 9.80 -6.89
CA ARG A 44 -1.95 8.82 -7.38
C ARG A 44 -3.15 8.76 -6.46
N GLU A 45 -4.30 9.14 -7.00
CA GLU A 45 -5.59 9.07 -6.30
C GLU A 45 -6.24 7.68 -6.48
N PRO A 46 -6.77 7.08 -5.40
CA PRO A 46 -7.54 5.84 -5.50
C PRO A 46 -8.86 6.09 -6.24
N GLU A 47 -9.30 5.09 -7.01
CA GLU A 47 -10.64 5.11 -7.61
C GLU A 47 -11.72 5.00 -6.51
N GLN A 48 -12.93 5.50 -6.78
CA GLN A 48 -14.04 5.43 -5.81
C GLN A 48 -14.29 3.99 -5.33
N GLU A 49 -14.23 3.01 -6.24
CA GLU A 49 -14.38 1.59 -5.88
C GLU A 49 -13.28 1.11 -4.91
N THR A 50 -12.05 1.62 -5.07
CA THR A 50 -10.94 1.32 -4.17
C THR A 50 -11.19 1.91 -2.78
N ILE A 51 -11.72 3.14 -2.71
CA ILE A 51 -12.09 3.80 -1.45
C ILE A 51 -13.20 3.01 -0.76
N ASP A 52 -14.30 2.73 -1.45
CA ASP A 52 -15.47 2.01 -0.91
C ASP A 52 -15.06 0.63 -0.36
N LYS A 53 -14.18 -0.07 -1.08
CA LYS A 53 -13.65 -1.35 -0.65
C LYS A 53 -12.73 -1.22 0.57
N ALA A 54 -11.87 -0.20 0.61
CA ALA A 54 -10.97 0.03 1.74
C ALA A 54 -11.75 0.32 3.02
N GLU A 55 -12.82 1.12 2.93
CA GLU A 55 -13.72 1.38 4.06
C GLU A 55 -14.39 0.10 4.56
N LYS A 56 -14.91 -0.72 3.64
CA LYS A 56 -15.55 -2.01 4.00
C LYS A 56 -14.59 -2.96 4.70
N GLU A 57 -13.34 -2.99 4.27
CA GLU A 57 -12.29 -3.88 4.79
C GLU A 57 -11.53 -3.25 5.99
N ASN A 58 -11.91 -2.05 6.45
CA ASN A 58 -11.21 -1.28 7.49
C ASN A 58 -9.70 -1.08 7.20
N LEU A 59 -9.34 -0.87 5.93
CA LEU A 59 -7.97 -0.67 5.48
C LEU A 59 -7.67 0.82 5.25
N VAL A 60 -6.57 1.30 5.80
CA VAL A 60 -6.13 2.70 5.60
C VAL A 60 -5.39 2.84 4.26
N ILE A 61 -5.83 3.81 3.44
CA ILE A 61 -5.10 4.27 2.25
C ILE A 61 -4.63 5.71 2.48
N MET A 62 -3.36 5.97 2.21
CA MET A 62 -2.75 7.30 2.24
C MET A 62 -2.22 7.66 0.85
N VAL A 63 -2.22 8.95 0.52
CA VAL A 63 -1.69 9.47 -0.75
C VAL A 63 -0.59 10.47 -0.45
N THR A 64 0.46 10.46 -1.26
CA THR A 64 1.54 11.45 -1.21
C THR A 64 2.01 11.86 -2.60
N GLU A 65 2.39 13.12 -2.76
CA GLU A 65 3.05 13.65 -3.95
C GLU A 65 4.50 13.17 -4.09
N MET A 66 5.09 12.63 -3.02
CA MET A 66 6.48 12.17 -3.04
C MET A 66 6.66 10.97 -3.99
N PRO A 67 7.74 10.94 -4.79
CA PRO A 67 8.15 9.74 -5.51
C PRO A 67 8.48 8.58 -4.55
N THR A 68 8.34 7.34 -5.03
CA THR A 68 8.59 6.13 -4.24
C THR A 68 9.92 6.17 -3.48
N PHE A 69 11.01 6.51 -4.17
CA PHE A 69 12.36 6.50 -3.59
C PHE A 69 12.51 7.47 -2.41
N GLU A 70 11.95 8.68 -2.54
CA GLU A 70 12.00 9.69 -1.49
C GLU A 70 11.15 9.30 -0.29
N LEU A 71 9.96 8.76 -0.53
CA LEU A 71 9.08 8.26 0.53
C LEU A 71 9.76 7.14 1.32
N VAL A 72 10.27 6.10 0.64
CA VAL A 72 10.88 4.96 1.35
C VAL A 72 12.17 5.38 2.06
N GLY A 73 12.92 6.35 1.52
CA GLY A 73 14.09 6.93 2.20
C GLY A 73 13.71 7.63 3.51
N LYS A 74 12.61 8.40 3.51
CA LYS A 74 12.07 9.01 4.74
C LYS A 74 11.59 7.96 5.73
N LEU A 75 10.83 6.96 5.28
CA LEU A 75 10.36 5.86 6.14
C LEU A 75 11.55 5.15 6.80
N TYR A 76 12.60 4.85 6.03
CA TYR A 76 13.83 4.26 6.54
C TYR A 76 14.53 5.13 7.58
N SER A 77 14.62 6.44 7.35
CA SER A 77 15.19 7.38 8.34
C SER A 77 14.40 7.45 9.65
N LEU A 78 13.12 7.07 9.63
CA LEU A 78 12.25 6.98 10.80
C LEU A 78 12.28 5.60 11.47
N GLY A 79 13.11 4.67 10.97
CA GLY A 79 13.25 3.32 11.51
C GLY A 79 12.32 2.28 10.89
N VAL A 80 11.56 2.62 9.84
CA VAL A 80 10.76 1.65 9.09
C VAL A 80 11.64 0.96 8.06
N THR A 81 11.88 -0.33 8.23
CA THR A 81 12.71 -1.11 7.31
C THR A 81 11.86 -1.97 6.38
N GLY A 82 12.39 -2.28 5.20
CA GLY A 82 11.81 -3.28 4.30
C GLY A 82 11.96 -4.71 4.84
N MET A 83 11.32 -5.65 4.15
CA MET A 83 11.48 -7.09 4.36
C MET A 83 12.60 -7.68 3.51
#